data_AF-A0A0C1QRK6-F1
#
_entry.id   AF-A0A0C1QRK6-F1
#
_cell.length_a   1.000
_cell.length_b   1.000
_cell.length_c   1.000
_cell.angle_alpha   90.00
_cell.angle_beta   90.00
_cell.angle_gamma   90.00
#
_symmetry.space_group_name_H-M   'P 1'
#
loop_
_entity.id
_entity.type
_entity.pdbx_description
1 polymer ?
#
loop_
_entity_poly.entity_id
_entity_poly.type
_entity_poly.pdbx_seq_one_letter_code
_entity_poly.pdbx_strand_id
1 'polypeptide(L)'
;MTDASHKGIEQNDPKGKVLQHVKPDMMCGEIHTISMYQPTVIVDSHMHIQSGRCAPLQFVRDQGPGPVAMLQTVTSASRGWIEGSGLTLGAIFTALFEPVWAPVRAVSQLLGNSPLNPDEGILQASPLIDLVAQQKKKTIEVAEGFILEREKVLTNYFMEEALYKDAPHLIFTSVVMTMDMEYCHIDGYFGLRVYNPLYKNREDIEANKPCAYWTPQHGEWVKAPRDNSVYVRRDKQANTSEKHMTPEEFDTYQEEAQIEGITGSYLDDKGNAREVKIVAAPVLMPDAETALYENWMKQLQYTELAVVKYPLKLLPMYHFDPRRWHLEKNATEVLDKVGDRGIYLGFKMYTAQGHRPWDPRLPILKDFYAKCCLRGIPILNHCTPKGAAAYERDEYFGFEHPLDGENDRKQKQDKRSGYFSRHFASPQAWKELLDGGAELVDGRMHVSFKNLYLCLAHFGGPTDLGMEWNRQIIEMIESGEYPNLYTDISSSFADSGFRKNFKAIIRKHPKIKDRILFGTDWYMTFVYSFPFVGKNLWDYCTETKKFLDDFDTSLWPAFTMYNPYRFYQLEKRIERIAENIIEMRAKDERIREVLEPFIRDDIETIRKEAAWIKAANQGHVIYKETP
;
A
#
# COMPACT_ATOMS: atom_id res chain seq x y z
N MET A 1 -42.77 1.05 -39.17
CA MET A 1 -41.44 1.63 -38.92
C MET A 1 -41.41 2.03 -37.45
N THR A 2 -41.12 1.03 -36.63
CA THR A 2 -39.87 0.83 -35.85
C THR A 2 -40.05 1.39 -34.45
N ASP A 3 -40.63 0.50 -33.67
CA ASP A 3 -40.86 0.55 -32.23
C ASP A 3 -39.52 0.52 -31.48
N ALA A 4 -39.43 1.30 -30.41
CA ALA A 4 -38.24 1.47 -29.60
C ALA A 4 -38.06 0.25 -28.70
N SER A 5 -37.06 -0.57 -29.00
CA SER A 5 -36.70 -1.70 -28.13
C SER A 5 -36.06 -1.20 -26.84
N HIS A 6 -36.83 -1.32 -25.76
CA HIS A 6 -36.33 -1.29 -24.39
C HIS A 6 -35.20 -2.32 -24.24
N LYS A 7 -33.96 -1.84 -24.02
CA LYS A 7 -32.86 -2.67 -23.55
C LYS A 7 -33.17 -3.08 -22.12
N GLY A 8 -33.49 -4.37 -21.92
CA GLY A 8 -33.63 -4.96 -20.59
C GLY A 8 -32.31 -4.91 -19.84
N ILE A 9 -32.34 -4.37 -18.63
CA ILE A 9 -31.25 -4.48 -17.66
C ILE A 9 -31.28 -5.92 -17.13
N GLU A 10 -30.15 -6.61 -17.16
CA GLU A 10 -30.00 -7.96 -16.64
C GLU A 10 -30.22 -7.92 -15.11
N GLN A 11 -31.32 -8.53 -14.65
CA GLN A 11 -31.69 -8.60 -13.24
C GLN A 11 -31.28 -9.95 -12.66
N ASN A 12 -30.31 -9.95 -11.75
CA ASN A 12 -29.95 -11.12 -10.96
C ASN A 12 -31.04 -11.40 -9.91
N ASP A 13 -31.47 -12.66 -9.75
CA ASP A 13 -32.42 -13.09 -8.73
C ASP A 13 -31.69 -13.29 -7.38
N PRO A 14 -31.87 -12.43 -6.37
CA PRO A 14 -31.20 -12.55 -5.08
C PRO A 14 -31.70 -13.74 -4.25
N LYS A 15 -32.73 -14.47 -4.68
CA LYS A 15 -33.34 -15.57 -3.91
C LYS A 15 -32.91 -16.97 -4.35
N GLY A 16 -31.97 -17.08 -5.29
CA GLY A 16 -31.38 -18.37 -5.66
C GLY A 16 -32.40 -19.42 -6.12
N LYS A 17 -33.49 -19.03 -6.80
CA LYS A 17 -34.32 -20.04 -7.47
C LYS A 17 -33.48 -20.70 -8.55
N VAL A 18 -33.35 -22.02 -8.45
CA VAL A 18 -32.76 -22.88 -9.48
C VAL A 18 -33.29 -22.43 -10.86
N LEU A 19 -32.35 -22.14 -11.76
CA LEU A 19 -32.57 -21.73 -13.15
C LEU A 19 -33.75 -22.47 -13.80
N GLN A 20 -34.81 -21.73 -14.14
CA GLN A 20 -35.92 -22.29 -14.93
C GLN A 20 -35.78 -22.03 -16.44
N HIS A 21 -34.84 -21.19 -16.89
CA HIS A 21 -34.62 -21.00 -18.32
C HIS A 21 -33.20 -20.55 -18.66
N VAL A 22 -32.56 -21.30 -19.55
CA VAL A 22 -31.43 -20.87 -20.37
C VAL A 22 -32.00 -19.99 -21.49
N LYS A 23 -31.58 -18.73 -21.58
CA LYS A 23 -31.72 -17.97 -22.83
C LYS A 23 -30.32 -17.73 -23.39
N PRO A 24 -30.06 -18.12 -24.65
CA PRO A 24 -28.87 -17.68 -25.35
C PRO A 24 -28.96 -16.17 -25.58
N ASP A 25 -28.03 -15.40 -25.05
CA ASP A 25 -27.86 -14.00 -25.47
C ASP A 25 -27.20 -13.99 -26.86
N MET A 26 -27.91 -13.43 -27.85
CA MET A 26 -27.51 -13.40 -29.25
C MET A 26 -26.32 -12.46 -29.54
N MET A 27 -25.73 -11.80 -28.53
CA MET A 27 -24.68 -10.81 -28.74
C MET A 27 -23.26 -11.26 -28.36
N CYS A 28 -23.08 -12.32 -27.56
CA CYS A 28 -21.75 -12.72 -27.08
C CYS A 28 -21.39 -14.21 -27.18
N GLY A 29 -22.32 -15.13 -27.48
CA GLY A 29 -21.97 -16.56 -27.62
C GLY A 29 -21.42 -17.24 -26.36
N GLU A 30 -21.39 -16.57 -25.21
CA GLU A 30 -20.95 -17.12 -23.93
C GLU A 30 -22.17 -17.45 -23.04
N ILE A 31 -22.19 -18.66 -22.48
CA ILE A 31 -23.20 -19.12 -21.54
C ILE A 31 -22.79 -18.66 -20.14
N HIS A 32 -23.47 -17.66 -19.57
CA HIS A 32 -23.28 -17.30 -18.17
C HIS A 32 -24.23 -18.11 -17.28
N THR A 33 -23.67 -19.06 -16.53
CA THR A 33 -24.40 -19.79 -15.49
C THR A 33 -23.83 -19.41 -14.13
N ILE A 34 -24.44 -18.44 -13.45
CA ILE A 34 -24.07 -18.09 -12.07
C ILE A 34 -25.21 -18.49 -11.15
N SER A 35 -25.11 -19.67 -10.53
CA SER A 35 -25.86 -19.96 -9.30
C SER A 35 -25.19 -19.19 -8.17
N MET A 36 -25.60 -17.94 -7.93
CA MET A 36 -25.04 -17.16 -6.82
C MET A 36 -25.53 -17.74 -5.50
N TYR A 37 -24.64 -18.45 -4.80
CA TYR A 37 -24.73 -18.50 -3.34
C TYR A 37 -24.72 -17.06 -2.84
N GLN A 38 -25.63 -16.73 -1.92
CA GLN A 38 -25.72 -15.38 -1.36
C GLN A 38 -24.35 -14.95 -0.82
N PRO A 39 -23.78 -13.81 -1.27
CA PRO A 39 -22.48 -13.36 -0.79
C PRO A 39 -22.49 -13.14 0.73
N THR A 40 -21.49 -13.68 1.44
CA THR A 40 -21.37 -13.59 2.90
C THR A 40 -20.13 -12.84 3.35
N VAL A 41 -19.27 -12.42 2.41
CA VAL A 41 -18.03 -11.71 2.71
C VAL A 41 -17.88 -10.48 1.82
N ILE A 42 -17.46 -9.38 2.45
CA ILE A 42 -17.01 -8.15 1.79
C ILE A 42 -15.54 -7.96 2.18
N VAL A 43 -14.67 -7.82 1.20
CA VAL A 43 -13.24 -7.59 1.37
C VAL A 43 -12.91 -6.21 0.80
N ASP A 44 -12.52 -5.30 1.69
CA ASP A 44 -11.78 -4.10 1.29
C ASP A 44 -10.31 -4.49 1.12
N SER A 45 -9.86 -4.60 -0.12
CA SER A 45 -8.54 -5.17 -0.47
C SER A 45 -7.39 -4.18 -0.28
N HIS A 46 -7.68 -2.91 -0.01
CA HIS A 46 -6.64 -1.91 0.07
C HIS A 46 -7.08 -0.77 0.97
N MET A 47 -6.53 -0.72 2.18
CA MET A 47 -6.72 0.40 3.08
C MET A 47 -5.50 0.63 3.96
N HIS A 48 -5.45 1.77 4.63
CA HIS A 48 -4.30 2.23 5.39
C HIS A 48 -4.71 2.57 6.83
N ILE A 49 -3.92 2.13 7.81
CA ILE A 49 -4.07 2.50 9.23
C ILE A 49 -2.80 3.12 9.82
N GLN A 50 -1.75 3.31 9.01
CA GLN A 50 -0.52 3.92 9.49
C GLN A 50 -0.77 5.33 10.00
N SER A 51 -0.08 5.68 11.09
CA SER A 51 0.04 7.06 11.54
C SER A 51 0.77 7.92 10.51
N GLY A 52 0.39 9.18 10.41
CA GLY A 52 1.21 10.18 9.71
C GLY A 52 2.58 10.42 10.36
N ARG A 53 2.78 10.00 11.62
CA ARG A 53 4.07 10.02 12.32
C ARG A 53 5.06 8.98 11.78
N CYS A 54 4.63 8.06 10.93
CA CYS A 54 5.52 7.11 10.26
C CYS A 54 6.31 7.73 9.11
N ALA A 55 5.88 8.88 8.60
CA ALA A 55 6.57 9.57 7.52
C ALA A 55 7.69 10.46 8.09
N PRO A 56 8.96 10.33 7.65
CA PRO A 56 10.04 11.26 8.03
C PRO A 56 9.75 12.71 7.62
N LEU A 57 10.38 13.68 8.28
CA LEU A 57 10.11 15.11 8.05
C LEU A 57 10.55 15.56 6.65
N GLN A 58 11.66 15.04 6.15
CA GLN A 58 12.14 15.24 4.77
C GLN A 58 11.05 14.84 3.78
N PHE A 59 10.48 13.66 4.01
CA PHE A 59 9.38 13.15 3.19
C PHE A 59 8.14 14.04 3.30
N VAL A 60 7.76 14.50 4.49
CA VAL A 60 6.59 15.39 4.66
C VAL A 60 6.80 16.76 3.98
N ARG A 61 8.01 17.33 4.06
CA ARG A 61 8.35 18.63 3.44
C ARG A 61 8.28 18.58 1.91
N ASP A 62 8.74 17.49 1.31
CA ASP A 62 8.83 17.36 -0.15
C ASP A 62 7.49 16.98 -0.82
N GLN A 63 6.51 16.51 -0.04
CA GLN A 63 5.19 16.09 -0.54
C GLN A 63 4.11 17.19 -0.48
N GLY A 64 4.44 18.40 -0.02
CA GLY A 64 3.50 19.54 -0.01
C GLY A 64 3.19 20.09 -1.41
N PRO A 65 2.04 20.75 -1.62
CA PRO A 65 1.79 21.48 -2.87
C PRO A 65 2.84 22.59 -3.04
N GLY A 66 3.32 22.82 -4.27
CA GLY A 66 4.53 23.61 -4.58
C GLY A 66 4.83 24.82 -3.69
N PRO A 67 3.88 25.76 -3.45
CA PRO A 67 4.12 26.91 -2.56
C PRO A 67 4.27 26.56 -1.08
N VAL A 68 3.59 25.51 -0.61
CA VAL A 68 3.64 25.01 0.78
C VAL A 68 4.88 24.16 1.01
N ALA A 69 5.23 23.27 0.08
CA ALA A 69 6.51 22.55 0.11
C ALA A 69 7.67 23.55 0.08
N MET A 70 7.62 24.55 -0.82
CA MET A 70 8.63 25.61 -0.87
C MET A 70 8.71 26.39 0.45
N LEU A 71 7.58 26.78 1.06
CA LEU A 71 7.58 27.49 2.35
C LEU A 71 8.10 26.61 3.49
N GLN A 72 7.71 25.33 3.56
CA GLN A 72 8.13 24.39 4.60
C GLN A 72 9.61 24.04 4.50
N THR A 73 10.12 23.88 3.28
CA THR A 73 11.53 23.62 2.99
C THR A 73 12.38 24.86 3.24
N VAL A 74 11.91 26.07 2.88
CA VAL A 74 12.64 27.33 3.13
C VAL A 74 12.64 27.72 4.61
N THR A 75 11.61 27.37 5.37
CA THR A 75 11.50 27.74 6.81
C THR A 75 12.08 26.69 7.76
N SER A 76 12.55 25.54 7.27
CA SER A 76 12.96 24.41 8.11
C SER A 76 11.90 24.07 9.18
N ALA A 77 10.62 24.15 8.82
CA ALA A 77 9.52 23.99 9.75
C ALA A 77 9.58 22.65 10.50
N SER A 78 9.45 22.68 11.82
CA SER A 78 9.38 21.47 12.66
C SER A 78 8.03 20.76 12.45
N ARG A 79 7.96 19.45 12.72
CA ARG A 79 6.69 18.70 12.68
C ARG A 79 5.64 19.32 13.59
N GLY A 80 6.01 19.78 14.79
CA GLY A 80 5.11 20.51 15.68
C GLY A 80 4.57 21.81 15.07
N TRP A 81 5.36 22.51 14.26
CA TRP A 81 4.86 23.65 13.49
C TRP A 81 3.94 23.21 12.34
N ILE A 82 4.26 22.14 11.61
CA ILE A 82 3.38 21.58 10.54
C ILE A 82 2.03 21.12 11.13
N GLU A 83 2.06 20.36 12.23
CA GLU A 83 0.89 19.85 12.96
C GLU A 83 0.13 20.94 13.75
N GLY A 84 0.78 22.05 14.11
CA GLY A 84 0.18 23.17 14.84
C GLY A 84 -0.35 24.27 13.92
N SER A 85 0.34 24.53 12.81
CA SER A 85 -0.02 25.56 11.82
C SER A 85 -1.10 25.10 10.84
N GLY A 86 -1.46 23.82 10.78
CA GLY A 86 -2.58 23.34 9.94
C GLY A 86 -3.89 24.10 10.14
N LEU A 87 -4.14 24.64 11.33
CA LEU A 87 -5.27 25.55 11.61
C LEU A 87 -5.08 26.94 10.97
N THR A 88 -3.88 27.51 11.07
CA THR A 88 -3.56 28.86 10.57
C THR A 88 -3.32 28.88 9.05
N LEU A 89 -2.57 27.92 8.52
CA LEU A 89 -2.39 27.68 7.09
C LEU A 89 -3.69 27.18 6.44
N GLY A 90 -4.47 26.34 7.12
CA GLY A 90 -5.82 25.98 6.67
C GLY A 90 -6.72 27.21 6.54
N ALA A 91 -6.68 28.13 7.50
CA ALA A 91 -7.41 29.40 7.44
C ALA A 91 -6.87 30.36 6.36
N ILE A 92 -5.54 30.48 6.19
CA ILE A 92 -4.90 31.32 5.17
C ILE A 92 -5.15 30.76 3.76
N PHE A 93 -5.05 29.44 3.57
CA PHE A 93 -5.31 28.76 2.30
C PHE A 93 -6.80 28.82 1.93
N THR A 94 -7.68 28.62 2.93
CA THR A 94 -9.12 28.81 2.75
C THR A 94 -9.44 30.27 2.41
N ALA A 95 -8.79 31.25 3.04
CA ALA A 95 -9.01 32.67 2.75
C ALA A 95 -8.43 33.12 1.38
N LEU A 96 -7.27 32.59 0.97
CA LEU A 96 -6.64 32.92 -0.32
C LEU A 96 -7.37 32.33 -1.52
N PHE A 97 -7.99 31.15 -1.36
CA PHE A 97 -8.70 30.48 -2.45
C PHE A 97 -10.22 30.49 -2.31
N GLU A 98 -10.79 31.03 -1.22
CA GLU A 98 -12.24 31.25 -1.05
C GLU A 98 -12.89 31.85 -2.32
N PRO A 99 -12.32 32.90 -2.96
CA PRO A 99 -12.89 33.48 -4.18
C PRO A 99 -12.97 32.52 -5.37
N VAL A 100 -12.15 31.46 -5.38
CA VAL A 100 -12.10 30.41 -6.41
C VAL A 100 -13.04 29.25 -6.08
N TRP A 101 -13.20 28.91 -4.80
CA TRP A 101 -14.00 27.78 -4.33
C TRP A 101 -15.47 28.13 -4.05
N ALA A 102 -15.79 29.39 -3.75
CA ALA A 102 -17.17 29.83 -3.53
C ALA A 102 -18.09 29.59 -4.74
N PRO A 103 -17.69 29.84 -5.99
CA PRO A 103 -18.51 29.54 -7.17
C PRO A 103 -18.73 28.03 -7.35
N VAL A 104 -17.70 27.21 -7.08
CA VAL A 104 -17.77 25.74 -7.21
C VAL A 104 -18.70 25.16 -6.13
N ARG A 105 -18.65 25.68 -4.90
CA ARG A 105 -19.58 25.31 -3.82
C ARG A 105 -21.02 25.71 -4.13
N ALA A 106 -21.23 26.92 -4.64
CA ALA A 106 -22.54 27.40 -5.06
C ALA A 106 -23.13 26.52 -6.19
N VAL A 107 -22.31 26.11 -7.16
CA VAL A 107 -22.71 25.21 -8.25
C VAL A 107 -22.99 23.78 -7.75
N SER A 108 -22.19 23.26 -6.82
CA SER A 108 -22.41 21.94 -6.21
C SER A 108 -23.73 21.88 -5.42
N GLN A 109 -24.04 22.95 -4.67
CA GLN A 109 -25.30 23.09 -3.94
C GLN A 109 -26.51 23.27 -4.87
N LEU A 110 -26.34 23.94 -6.02
CA LEU A 110 -27.37 24.06 -7.07
C LEU A 110 -27.63 22.75 -7.83
N LEU A 111 -26.66 21.83 -7.87
CA LEU A 111 -26.78 20.54 -8.56
C LEU A 111 -27.32 19.39 -7.68
N GLY A 112 -27.77 19.70 -6.46
CA GLY A 112 -28.53 18.75 -5.62
C GLY A 112 -27.72 17.61 -5.01
N ASN A 113 -26.39 17.68 -5.00
CA ASN A 113 -25.54 16.71 -4.33
C ASN A 113 -25.40 17.05 -2.82
N SER A 114 -26.51 17.02 -2.09
CA SER A 114 -26.47 16.95 -0.62
C SER A 114 -26.21 15.48 -0.22
N PRO A 115 -25.27 15.19 0.69
CA PRO A 115 -25.23 13.87 1.31
C PRO A 115 -26.51 13.69 2.13
N LEU A 116 -27.24 12.61 1.83
CA LEU A 116 -28.35 12.10 2.61
C LEU A 116 -27.80 11.44 3.87
N ASN A 117 -27.34 12.24 4.84
CA ASN A 117 -27.19 11.78 6.21
C ASN A 117 -27.91 12.80 7.14
N PRO A 118 -29.07 12.44 7.71
CA PRO A 118 -29.85 13.36 8.54
C PRO A 118 -29.20 13.70 9.89
N ASP A 119 -28.13 13.02 10.30
CA ASP A 119 -27.57 13.11 11.66
C ASP A 119 -26.23 13.87 11.78
N GLU A 120 -25.67 14.43 10.71
CA GLU A 120 -24.40 15.18 10.81
C GLU A 120 -24.59 16.68 10.55
N GLY A 121 -24.70 17.42 11.64
CA GLY A 121 -24.54 18.87 11.66
C GLY A 121 -23.17 19.26 11.11
N ILE A 122 -23.21 20.10 10.07
CA ILE A 122 -22.16 20.97 9.51
C ILE A 122 -20.86 20.99 10.35
N LEU A 123 -19.93 20.11 9.99
CA LEU A 123 -18.49 20.27 10.26
C LEU A 123 -17.74 19.78 9.02
N GLN A 124 -17.87 20.54 7.91
CA GLN A 124 -16.87 20.52 6.84
C GLN A 124 -15.57 21.12 7.39
N ALA A 125 -14.80 20.32 8.13
CA ALA A 125 -13.41 20.64 8.41
C ALA A 125 -12.63 20.59 7.09
N SER A 126 -11.69 21.51 6.90
CA SER A 126 -10.79 21.48 5.73
C SER A 126 -10.03 20.14 5.72
N PRO A 127 -9.79 19.49 4.57
CA PRO A 127 -8.96 18.28 4.48
C PRO A 127 -7.59 18.40 5.15
N LEU A 128 -7.04 19.63 5.26
CA LEU A 128 -5.83 19.93 6.01
C LEU A 128 -5.98 19.73 7.53
N ILE A 129 -7.16 20.01 8.08
CA ILE A 129 -7.48 19.81 9.50
C ILE A 129 -7.65 18.32 9.80
N ASP A 130 -8.35 17.58 8.93
CA ASP A 130 -8.53 16.13 9.09
C ASP A 130 -7.21 15.37 8.89
N LEU A 131 -6.37 15.82 7.94
CA LEU A 131 -5.01 15.32 7.77
C LEU A 131 -4.20 15.49 9.05
N VAL A 132 -4.18 16.69 9.62
CA VAL A 132 -3.44 16.99 10.85
C VAL A 132 -4.02 16.22 12.05
N ALA A 133 -5.33 16.00 12.09
CA ALA A 133 -5.98 15.22 13.13
C ALA A 133 -5.60 13.73 13.06
N GLN A 134 -5.55 13.13 11.87
CA GLN A 134 -5.09 11.75 11.70
C GLN A 134 -3.56 11.62 11.85
N GLN A 135 -2.78 12.64 11.48
CA GLN A 135 -1.33 12.69 11.69
C GLN A 135 -0.94 12.65 13.17
N LYS A 136 -1.78 13.17 14.08
CA LYS A 136 -1.51 13.17 15.53
C LYS A 136 -1.78 11.84 16.22
N LYS A 137 -2.53 10.95 15.57
CA LYS A 137 -2.92 9.67 16.15
C LYS A 137 -1.83 8.62 15.96
N LYS A 138 -1.70 7.70 16.92
CA LYS A 138 -0.91 6.48 16.74
C LYS A 138 -1.61 5.54 15.78
N THR A 139 -0.87 4.64 15.14
CA THR A 139 -1.45 3.63 14.22
C THR A 139 -2.62 2.84 14.84
N ILE A 140 -2.54 2.50 16.14
CA ILE A 140 -3.63 1.81 16.85
C ILE A 140 -4.90 2.66 16.99
N GLU A 141 -4.78 3.96 17.24
CA GLU A 141 -5.91 4.89 17.39
C GLU A 141 -6.59 5.15 16.02
N VAL A 142 -5.80 5.17 14.95
CA VAL A 142 -6.30 5.24 13.58
C VAL A 142 -7.11 3.98 13.25
N ALA A 143 -6.60 2.79 13.62
CA ALA A 143 -7.32 1.53 13.44
C ALA A 143 -8.64 1.47 14.23
N GLU A 144 -8.66 1.96 15.47
CA GLU A 144 -9.88 2.05 16.28
C GLU A 144 -10.95 2.95 15.62
N GLY A 145 -10.53 4.10 15.09
CA GLY A 145 -11.41 4.99 14.33
C GLY A 145 -12.01 4.28 13.11
N PHE A 146 -11.19 3.53 12.36
CA PHE A 146 -11.65 2.75 11.23
C PHE A 146 -12.70 1.71 11.63
N ILE A 147 -12.46 0.94 12.69
CA ILE A 147 -13.39 -0.11 13.12
C ILE A 147 -14.77 0.46 13.43
N LEU A 148 -14.84 1.64 14.07
CA LEU A 148 -16.11 2.31 14.35
C LEU A 148 -16.86 2.71 13.07
N GLU A 149 -16.16 3.29 12.08
CA GLU A 149 -16.75 3.60 10.79
C GLU A 149 -17.21 2.34 10.06
N ARG A 150 -16.35 1.32 10.00
CA ARG A 150 -16.64 0.04 9.35
C ARG A 150 -17.89 -0.63 9.92
N GLU A 151 -18.03 -0.67 11.24
CA GLU A 151 -19.22 -1.25 11.90
C GLU A 151 -20.50 -0.48 11.54
N LYS A 152 -20.45 0.87 11.46
CA LYS A 152 -21.60 1.67 11.00
C LYS A 152 -22.00 1.30 9.56
N VAL A 153 -21.05 1.20 8.63
CA VAL A 153 -21.35 0.82 7.24
C VAL A 153 -21.90 -0.61 7.15
N LEU A 154 -21.31 -1.54 7.89
CA LEU A 154 -21.77 -2.92 7.90
C LEU A 154 -23.22 -3.03 8.40
N THR A 155 -23.49 -2.46 9.58
CA THR A 155 -24.78 -2.63 10.29
C THR A 155 -25.89 -1.79 9.68
N ASN A 156 -25.65 -0.53 9.35
CA ASN A 156 -26.71 0.37 8.91
C ASN A 156 -26.93 0.35 7.38
N TYR A 157 -25.96 -0.15 6.59
CA TYR A 157 -26.09 -0.24 5.12
C TYR A 157 -26.09 -1.68 4.65
N PHE A 158 -24.95 -2.37 4.73
CA PHE A 158 -24.80 -3.65 4.04
C PHE A 158 -25.74 -4.73 4.57
N MET A 159 -26.01 -4.78 5.88
CA MET A 159 -26.99 -5.74 6.44
C MET A 159 -28.44 -5.48 5.99
N GLU A 160 -28.77 -4.28 5.51
CA GLU A 160 -30.12 -3.94 5.01
C GLU A 160 -30.24 -4.11 3.49
N GLU A 161 -29.10 -4.20 2.79
CA GLU A 161 -29.06 -4.35 1.33
C GLU A 161 -29.65 -5.71 0.90
N ALA A 162 -30.44 -5.70 -0.18
CA ALA A 162 -31.14 -6.89 -0.66
C ALA A 162 -30.19 -8.08 -0.99
N LEU A 163 -28.93 -7.79 -1.31
CA LEU A 163 -27.90 -8.78 -1.57
C LEU A 163 -27.50 -9.56 -0.30
N TYR A 164 -27.60 -8.95 0.88
CA TYR A 164 -27.01 -9.47 2.12
C TYR A 164 -28.00 -9.63 3.27
N LYS A 165 -29.18 -9.00 3.25
CA LYS A 165 -30.13 -8.98 4.36
C LYS A 165 -30.58 -10.34 4.89
N ASP A 166 -30.56 -11.34 4.02
CA ASP A 166 -30.93 -12.72 4.37
C ASP A 166 -29.71 -13.60 4.67
N ALA A 167 -28.49 -13.03 4.63
CA ALA A 167 -27.26 -13.77 4.87
C ALA A 167 -27.21 -14.20 6.34
N PRO A 168 -26.98 -15.50 6.64
CA PRO A 168 -26.94 -15.98 8.01
C PRO A 168 -25.78 -15.38 8.80
N HIS A 169 -24.74 -14.94 8.09
CA HIS A 169 -23.58 -14.27 8.65
C HIS A 169 -22.89 -13.44 7.56
N LEU A 170 -22.74 -12.12 7.78
CA LEU A 170 -22.03 -11.22 6.88
C LEU A 170 -20.73 -10.75 7.55
N ILE A 171 -19.61 -10.98 6.88
CA ILE A 171 -18.28 -10.56 7.34
C ILE A 171 -17.76 -9.45 6.42
N PHE A 172 -17.47 -8.29 6.98
CA PHE A 172 -16.68 -7.26 6.31
C PHE A 172 -15.24 -7.31 6.84
N THR A 173 -14.26 -7.64 6.01
CA THR A 173 -12.84 -7.64 6.36
C THR A 173 -12.06 -6.63 5.53
N SER A 174 -10.99 -6.09 6.09
CA SER A 174 -10.21 -5.02 5.48
C SER A 174 -8.73 -5.34 5.51
N VAL A 175 -8.10 -5.29 4.34
CA VAL A 175 -6.68 -5.61 4.15
C VAL A 175 -5.86 -4.36 4.44
N VAL A 176 -5.23 -4.34 5.61
CA VAL A 176 -4.47 -3.19 6.12
C VAL A 176 -3.06 -3.19 5.54
N MET A 177 -2.67 -2.05 4.96
CA MET A 177 -1.35 -1.84 4.36
C MET A 177 -0.44 -1.09 5.31
N THR A 178 0.62 -1.74 5.76
CA THR A 178 1.72 -1.07 6.46
C THR A 178 2.59 -0.27 5.48
N MET A 179 3.27 0.75 5.99
CA MET A 179 4.09 1.68 5.20
C MET A 179 5.48 1.82 5.83
N ASP A 180 6.47 1.16 5.25
CA ASP A 180 7.87 1.42 5.59
C ASP A 180 8.32 2.67 4.82
N MET A 181 8.84 3.67 5.52
CA MET A 181 9.41 4.87 4.89
C MET A 181 10.85 5.10 5.35
N GLU A 182 11.41 4.19 6.15
CA GLU A 182 12.73 4.37 6.76
C GLU A 182 13.84 4.34 5.72
N TYR A 183 13.61 3.71 4.57
CA TYR A 183 14.59 3.59 3.49
C TYR A 183 14.20 4.43 2.27
N CYS A 184 13.22 5.32 2.36
CA CYS A 184 12.64 6.10 1.25
C CYS A 184 13.56 7.21 0.70
N HIS A 185 14.83 6.88 0.44
CA HIS A 185 15.92 7.75 -0.02
C HIS A 185 17.02 6.93 -0.70
N ILE A 186 17.96 7.61 -1.37
CA ILE A 186 18.99 6.98 -2.19
C ILE A 186 19.93 6.11 -1.35
N ASP A 187 20.35 6.60 -0.20
CA ASP A 187 21.29 5.88 0.68
C ASP A 187 20.68 4.61 1.28
N GLY A 188 19.38 4.39 1.13
CA GLY A 188 18.74 3.13 1.52
C GLY A 188 19.34 1.92 0.82
N TYR A 189 19.89 2.05 -0.40
CA TYR A 189 20.61 0.95 -1.07
C TYR A 189 21.85 0.49 -0.29
N PHE A 190 22.36 1.33 0.61
CA PHE A 190 23.52 1.05 1.43
C PHE A 190 23.18 0.77 2.90
N GLY A 191 21.90 0.49 3.19
CA GLY A 191 21.43 0.14 4.53
C GLY A 191 21.21 1.31 5.47
N LEU A 192 21.37 2.56 5.01
CA LEU A 192 21.10 3.73 5.84
C LEU A 192 19.61 4.04 5.87
N ARG A 193 19.10 4.39 7.05
CA ARG A 193 17.74 4.90 7.20
C ARG A 193 17.72 6.42 7.02
N VAL A 194 16.56 6.97 6.67
CA VAL A 194 16.33 8.42 6.72
C VAL A 194 16.54 8.92 8.15
N TYR A 195 15.98 8.21 9.13
CA TYR A 195 16.22 8.44 10.56
C TYR A 195 16.92 7.23 11.20
N ASN A 196 18.11 7.46 11.72
CA ASN A 196 18.95 6.48 12.37
C ASN A 196 18.86 6.67 13.90
N PRO A 197 18.45 5.64 14.66
CA PRO A 197 18.18 5.78 16.08
C PRO A 197 19.45 5.83 16.94
N LEU A 198 19.42 6.64 17.98
CA LEU A 198 20.37 6.66 19.09
C LEU A 198 19.69 6.14 20.36
N TYR A 199 20.42 5.39 21.18
CA TYR A 199 19.90 4.74 22.39
C TYR A 199 20.78 5.07 23.59
N LYS A 200 20.20 5.23 24.79
CA LYS A 200 21.00 5.53 25.99
C LYS A 200 21.76 4.30 26.49
N ASN A 201 21.17 3.13 26.33
CA ASN A 201 21.69 1.87 26.85
C ASN A 201 21.14 0.69 26.04
N ARG A 202 21.59 -0.53 26.39
CA ARG A 202 21.19 -1.76 25.73
C ARG A 202 19.72 -2.13 25.95
N GLU A 203 19.16 -1.82 27.11
CA GLU A 203 17.76 -2.09 27.43
C GLU A 203 16.82 -1.29 26.50
N ASP A 204 17.19 -0.04 26.20
CA ASP A 204 16.47 0.80 25.24
C ASP A 204 16.56 0.28 23.80
N ILE A 205 17.67 -0.35 23.41
CA ILE A 205 17.81 -1.03 22.10
C ILE A 205 16.81 -2.19 22.02
N GLU A 206 16.84 -3.07 23.02
CA GLU A 206 15.98 -4.26 23.07
C GLU A 206 14.50 -3.88 23.14
N ALA A 207 14.17 -2.78 23.81
CA ALA A 207 12.81 -2.24 23.87
C ALA A 207 12.41 -1.36 22.67
N ASN A 208 13.30 -1.11 21.71
CA ASN A 208 13.12 -0.15 20.61
C ASN A 208 12.65 1.24 21.10
N LYS A 209 13.34 1.78 22.10
CA LYS A 209 13.10 3.09 22.73
C LYS A 209 14.25 4.07 22.45
N PRO A 210 14.39 4.55 21.21
CA PRO A 210 15.43 5.53 20.89
C PRO A 210 15.21 6.83 21.66
N CYS A 211 16.30 7.47 22.08
CA CYS A 211 16.30 8.74 22.79
C CYS A 211 16.55 9.94 21.87
N ALA A 212 17.09 9.70 20.67
CA ALA A 212 17.32 10.69 19.62
C ALA A 212 17.39 9.99 18.26
N TYR A 213 17.30 10.76 17.18
CA TYR A 213 17.56 10.30 15.83
C TYR A 213 18.53 11.24 15.12
N TRP A 214 19.26 10.72 14.16
CA TRP A 214 20.03 11.52 13.20
C TRP A 214 19.70 11.12 11.76
N THR A 215 19.93 12.04 10.83
CA THR A 215 19.68 11.87 9.39
C THR A 215 20.92 12.21 8.58
N PRO A 216 21.22 11.49 7.47
CA PRO A 216 22.27 11.92 6.55
C PRO A 216 21.82 13.19 5.82
N GLN A 217 22.64 14.24 5.88
CA GLN A 217 22.45 15.45 5.10
C GLN A 217 23.52 15.53 4.01
N HIS A 218 23.09 15.42 2.76
CA HIS A 218 23.93 15.67 1.61
C HIS A 218 24.07 17.18 1.36
N GLY A 219 25.24 17.62 0.94
CA GLY A 219 25.43 18.96 0.36
C GLY A 219 24.96 19.00 -1.10
N GLU A 220 25.54 19.90 -1.91
CA GLU A 220 25.52 19.67 -3.37
C GLU A 220 26.30 18.36 -3.65
N TRP A 221 25.74 17.45 -4.45
CA TRP A 221 26.45 16.24 -4.89
C TRP A 221 27.67 16.63 -5.73
N VAL A 222 28.86 16.70 -5.12
CA VAL A 222 30.09 17.09 -5.82
C VAL A 222 30.80 15.86 -6.38
N LYS A 223 31.05 15.85 -7.69
CA LYS A 223 31.89 14.84 -8.35
C LYS A 223 33.29 14.77 -7.72
N ALA A 224 33.75 13.57 -7.41
CA ALA A 224 35.11 13.35 -6.92
C ALA A 224 36.14 13.79 -7.99
N PRO A 225 37.18 14.58 -7.65
CA PRO A 225 38.11 15.15 -8.64
C PRO A 225 39.02 14.15 -9.39
N ARG A 226 38.98 12.85 -9.07
CA ARG A 226 39.96 11.86 -9.59
C ARG A 226 39.39 10.53 -10.09
N ASP A 227 38.11 10.25 -9.89
CA ASP A 227 37.45 9.10 -10.51
C ASP A 227 36.03 9.50 -10.89
N ASN A 228 35.75 9.45 -12.18
CA ASN A 228 34.66 10.20 -12.81
C ASN A 228 33.33 9.42 -12.79
N SER A 229 33.18 8.44 -11.90
CA SER A 229 32.00 7.55 -11.89
C SER A 229 31.72 6.76 -10.58
N VAL A 230 32.34 7.07 -9.42
CA VAL A 230 32.09 6.29 -8.18
C VAL A 230 32.37 7.05 -6.88
N TYR A 231 31.53 6.83 -5.85
CA TYR A 231 31.81 6.99 -4.41
C TYR A 231 32.61 5.79 -3.85
N VAL A 232 33.95 5.78 -3.76
CA VAL A 232 34.71 4.82 -2.88
C VAL A 232 36.17 5.25 -2.57
N ARG A 233 36.66 5.06 -1.31
CA ARG A 233 37.90 4.31 -0.84
C ARG A 233 38.24 4.66 0.63
N ARG A 234 38.94 3.89 1.48
CA ARG A 234 39.82 2.70 1.39
C ARG A 234 39.80 1.93 2.74
N ASP A 235 39.79 0.60 2.66
CA ASP A 235 40.41 -0.40 3.54
C ASP A 235 40.53 -0.09 5.05
N LYS A 236 39.51 -0.45 5.83
CA LYS A 236 39.62 -1.05 7.17
C LYS A 236 38.30 -1.79 7.43
N GLN A 237 38.38 -3.07 7.82
CA GLN A 237 37.23 -3.85 8.26
C GLN A 237 36.52 -3.10 9.40
N ALA A 238 35.31 -2.61 9.18
CA ALA A 238 34.37 -2.32 10.25
C ALA A 238 33.29 -3.41 10.28
N ASN A 239 32.83 -3.72 11.49
CA ASN A 239 31.71 -4.64 11.67
C ASN A 239 30.41 -3.94 11.23
N THR A 240 29.77 -4.48 10.19
CA THR A 240 28.46 -4.08 9.68
C THR A 240 27.33 -4.71 10.49
N SER A 241 27.29 -4.44 11.79
CA SER A 241 26.04 -4.49 12.55
C SER A 241 25.44 -3.08 12.58
N GLU A 242 24.12 -2.93 12.64
CA GLU A 242 23.48 -1.67 13.04
C GLU A 242 24.25 -1.13 14.25
N LYS A 243 25.06 -0.09 14.04
CA LYS A 243 25.87 0.46 15.12
C LYS A 243 24.90 1.29 15.94
N HIS A 244 24.26 0.65 16.90
CA HIS A 244 23.51 1.36 17.92
C HIS A 244 24.51 2.24 18.66
N MET A 245 24.26 3.55 18.64
CA MET A 245 25.14 4.54 19.22
C MET A 245 24.42 5.26 20.35
N THR A 246 25.17 5.58 21.40
CA THR A 246 24.71 6.56 22.40
C THR A 246 24.85 7.98 21.86
N PRO A 247 24.15 8.97 22.44
CA PRO A 247 24.36 10.38 22.10
C PRO A 247 25.82 10.82 22.25
N GLU A 248 26.54 10.32 23.26
CA GLU A 248 27.96 10.64 23.45
C GLU A 248 28.86 10.04 22.37
N GLU A 249 28.57 8.80 21.94
CA GLU A 249 29.26 8.17 20.81
C GLU A 249 28.98 8.90 19.50
N PHE A 250 27.78 9.49 19.36
CA PHE A 250 27.38 10.23 18.17
C PHE A 250 28.21 11.49 17.95
N ASP A 251 28.56 12.24 19.00
CA ASP A 251 29.37 13.46 18.87
C ASP A 251 30.75 13.15 18.24
N THR A 252 31.40 12.08 18.71
CA THR A 252 32.68 11.61 18.13
C THR A 252 32.49 11.12 16.71
N TYR A 253 31.44 10.32 16.48
CA TYR A 253 31.11 9.81 15.15
C TYR A 253 30.80 10.92 14.14
N GLN A 254 30.17 12.01 14.57
CA GLN A 254 29.83 13.12 13.70
C GLN A 254 31.09 13.81 13.16
N GLU A 255 32.09 14.04 14.01
CA GLU A 255 33.38 14.62 13.59
C GLU A 255 34.10 13.70 12.60
N GLU A 256 34.14 12.38 12.87
CA GLU A 256 34.75 11.40 11.98
C GLU A 256 34.01 11.31 10.63
N ALA A 257 32.69 11.24 10.65
CA ALA A 257 31.86 11.10 9.46
C ALA A 257 31.90 12.33 8.56
N GLN A 258 32.10 13.54 9.11
CA GLN A 258 32.32 14.75 8.31
C GLN A 258 33.63 14.71 7.50
N ILE A 259 34.63 13.96 7.98
CA ILE A 259 35.93 13.83 7.32
C ILE A 259 35.95 12.60 6.39
N GLU A 260 35.48 11.45 6.88
CA GLU A 260 35.60 10.15 6.21
C GLU A 260 34.36 9.72 5.41
N GLY A 261 33.23 10.40 5.63
CA GLY A 261 31.92 9.98 5.15
C GLY A 261 31.25 8.93 6.04
N ILE A 262 29.94 8.79 5.87
CA ILE A 262 29.10 7.81 6.56
C ILE A 262 29.36 6.42 5.97
N THR A 263 29.57 5.42 6.82
CA THR A 263 29.77 4.04 6.36
C THR A 263 28.41 3.39 6.06
N GLY A 264 28.25 2.86 4.85
CA GLY A 264 27.15 2.01 4.44
C GLY A 264 27.65 0.66 3.91
N SER A 265 26.74 -0.23 3.55
CA SER A 265 27.09 -1.54 3.01
C SER A 265 26.12 -2.07 1.95
N TYR A 266 26.59 -2.95 1.08
CA TYR A 266 25.78 -3.59 0.05
C TYR A 266 26.30 -5.00 -0.24
N LEU A 267 25.50 -5.85 -0.89
CA LEU A 267 25.98 -7.14 -1.40
C LEU A 267 26.54 -6.98 -2.81
N ASP A 268 27.74 -7.51 -3.06
CA ASP A 268 28.27 -7.61 -4.43
C ASP A 268 27.55 -8.69 -5.27
N ASP A 269 27.91 -8.79 -6.55
CA ASP A 269 27.37 -9.77 -7.51
C ASP A 269 27.59 -11.24 -7.10
N LYS A 270 28.49 -11.47 -6.14
CA LYS A 270 28.80 -12.79 -5.57
C LYS A 270 28.14 -12.99 -4.19
N GLY A 271 27.31 -12.05 -3.74
CA GLY A 271 26.63 -12.11 -2.45
C GLY A 271 27.55 -11.92 -1.24
N ASN A 272 28.69 -11.23 -1.41
CA ASN A 272 29.55 -10.81 -0.31
C ASN A 272 29.21 -9.38 0.11
N ALA A 273 29.12 -9.15 1.41
CA ALA A 273 28.96 -7.79 1.94
C ALA A 273 30.22 -6.96 1.61
N ARG A 274 29.98 -5.75 1.10
CA ARG A 274 30.97 -4.73 0.80
C ARG A 274 30.60 -3.46 1.52
N GLU A 275 31.60 -2.72 1.96
CA GLU A 275 31.42 -1.42 2.58
C GLU A 275 31.60 -0.29 1.57
N VAL A 276 30.89 0.81 1.79
CA VAL A 276 30.99 2.05 1.01
C VAL A 276 31.06 3.25 1.96
N LYS A 277 31.69 4.34 1.52
CA LYS A 277 31.72 5.62 2.22
C LYS A 277 30.83 6.61 1.47
N ILE A 278 29.85 7.15 2.16
CA ILE A 278 28.83 8.05 1.64
C ILE A 278 29.17 9.46 2.09
N VAL A 279 29.24 10.39 1.14
CA VAL A 279 29.56 11.79 1.42
C VAL A 279 28.29 12.50 1.92
N ALA A 280 28.13 12.50 3.24
CA ALA A 280 27.02 13.13 3.94
C ALA A 280 27.47 13.55 5.34
N ALA A 281 26.90 14.64 5.86
CA ALA A 281 27.05 15.01 7.26
C ALA A 281 25.92 14.35 8.07
N PRO A 282 26.20 13.65 9.17
CA PRO A 282 25.14 13.18 10.05
C PRO A 282 24.61 14.35 10.88
N VAL A 283 23.29 14.54 10.88
CA VAL A 283 22.63 15.68 11.53
C VAL A 283 21.59 15.19 12.52
N LEU A 284 21.67 15.65 13.76
CA LEU A 284 20.67 15.33 14.79
C LEU A 284 19.32 15.93 14.45
N MET A 285 18.28 15.11 14.62
CA MET A 285 16.90 15.56 14.53
C MET A 285 16.51 16.32 15.81
N PRO A 286 15.65 17.35 15.71
CA PRO A 286 15.17 18.05 16.90
C PRO A 286 14.43 17.10 17.86
N ASP A 287 14.52 17.34 19.17
CA ASP A 287 13.84 16.53 20.19
C ASP A 287 12.33 16.37 19.94
N ALA A 288 11.69 17.44 19.45
CA ALA A 288 10.28 17.40 19.10
C ALA A 288 9.95 16.40 17.99
N GLU A 289 10.84 16.21 17.01
CA GLU A 289 10.68 15.20 15.97
C GLU A 289 10.89 13.81 16.53
N THR A 290 11.95 13.62 17.34
CA THR A 290 12.23 12.35 18.04
C THR A 290 11.05 11.88 18.87
N ALA A 291 10.41 12.79 19.61
CA ALA A 291 9.28 12.48 20.47
C ALA A 291 8.03 12.04 19.70
N LEU A 292 7.85 12.55 18.47
CA LEU A 292 6.66 12.31 17.66
C LEU A 292 6.81 11.13 16.70
N TYR A 293 8.01 10.86 16.19
CA TYR A 293 8.24 9.87 15.14
C TYR A 293 7.84 8.44 15.56
N GLU A 294 6.99 7.83 14.74
CA GLU A 294 6.55 6.44 14.89
C GLU A 294 7.33 5.56 13.92
N ASN A 295 8.49 5.08 14.35
CA ASN A 295 9.38 4.25 13.54
C ASN A 295 8.70 2.94 13.07
N TRP A 296 9.30 2.29 12.07
CA TRP A 296 8.73 1.09 11.43
C TRP A 296 8.33 0.01 12.44
N MET A 297 9.20 -0.25 13.41
CA MET A 297 8.96 -1.27 14.43
C MET A 297 7.77 -0.93 15.34
N LYS A 298 7.57 0.35 15.71
CA LYS A 298 6.38 0.78 16.46
C LYS A 298 5.11 0.64 15.62
N GLN A 299 5.16 1.02 14.34
CA GLN A 299 4.02 0.86 13.42
C GLN A 299 3.62 -0.61 13.29
N LEU A 300 4.59 -1.52 13.13
CA LEU A 300 4.34 -2.96 13.10
C LEU A 300 3.67 -3.41 14.39
N GLN A 301 4.22 -3.06 15.56
CA GLN A 301 3.65 -3.42 16.85
C GLN A 301 2.20 -2.96 17.01
N TYR A 302 1.90 -1.72 16.61
CA TYR A 302 0.53 -1.19 16.67
C TYR A 302 -0.41 -1.82 15.64
N THR A 303 0.08 -2.15 14.46
CA THR A 303 -0.68 -2.90 13.44
C THR A 303 -1.04 -4.29 13.94
N GLU A 304 -0.05 -5.02 14.48
CA GLU A 304 -0.24 -6.35 15.04
C GLU A 304 -1.21 -6.31 16.22
N LEU A 305 -1.06 -5.32 17.11
CA LEU A 305 -1.98 -5.10 18.22
C LEU A 305 -3.42 -4.86 17.74
N ALA A 306 -3.61 -4.04 16.71
CA ALA A 306 -4.93 -3.77 16.13
C ALA A 306 -5.55 -5.06 15.54
N VAL A 307 -4.76 -5.84 14.82
CA VAL A 307 -5.21 -7.11 14.20
C VAL A 307 -5.62 -8.13 15.25
N VAL A 308 -4.88 -8.24 16.37
CA VAL A 308 -5.27 -9.15 17.46
C VAL A 308 -6.46 -8.60 18.24
N LYS A 309 -6.59 -7.29 18.39
CA LYS A 309 -7.75 -6.67 19.03
C LYS A 309 -9.03 -6.88 18.22
N TYR A 310 -8.93 -6.87 16.89
CA TYR A 310 -10.05 -7.00 15.96
C TYR A 310 -9.84 -8.16 14.98
N PRO A 311 -9.84 -9.41 15.50
CA PRO A 311 -9.47 -10.59 14.72
C PRO A 311 -10.34 -10.72 13.47
N LEU A 312 -9.70 -10.94 12.32
CA LEU A 312 -10.31 -11.12 11.00
C LEU A 312 -11.13 -9.93 10.47
N LYS A 313 -11.33 -8.86 11.25
CA LYS A 313 -11.85 -7.58 10.73
C LYS A 313 -10.75 -6.82 10.00
N LEU A 314 -9.50 -7.00 10.45
CA LEU A 314 -8.29 -6.50 9.82
C LEU A 314 -7.40 -7.67 9.41
N LEU A 315 -6.92 -7.66 8.16
CA LEU A 315 -5.97 -8.63 7.64
C LEU A 315 -4.69 -7.90 7.20
N PRO A 316 -3.54 -8.08 7.86
CA PRO A 316 -2.38 -7.25 7.59
C PRO A 316 -1.56 -7.73 6.39
N MET A 317 -1.05 -6.79 5.61
CA MET A 317 0.05 -7.01 4.67
C MET A 317 1.35 -6.41 5.23
N TYR A 318 2.44 -7.17 5.11
CA TYR A 318 3.75 -6.75 5.57
C TYR A 318 4.41 -5.88 4.51
N HIS A 319 4.83 -4.65 4.84
CA HIS A 319 5.58 -3.83 3.90
C HIS A 319 6.97 -4.43 3.67
N PHE A 320 7.26 -4.78 2.42
CA PHE A 320 8.57 -5.24 2.00
C PHE A 320 9.28 -4.10 1.26
N ASP A 321 10.15 -3.40 1.98
CA ASP A 321 11.20 -2.60 1.37
C ASP A 321 12.46 -3.48 1.25
N PRO A 322 12.89 -3.87 0.04
CA PRO A 322 14.07 -4.73 -0.15
C PRO A 322 15.37 -4.14 0.41
N ARG A 323 15.43 -2.82 0.63
CA ARG A 323 16.60 -2.15 1.23
C ARG A 323 16.76 -2.47 2.72
N ARG A 324 15.66 -2.69 3.44
CA ARG A 324 15.71 -3.18 4.83
C ARG A 324 16.44 -4.53 4.94
N TRP A 325 16.33 -5.33 3.89
CA TRP A 325 16.84 -6.71 3.83
C TRP A 325 18.05 -6.83 2.90
N HIS A 326 18.69 -5.72 2.52
CA HIS A 326 19.71 -5.69 1.45
C HIS A 326 20.93 -6.61 1.70
N LEU A 327 21.24 -6.96 2.95
CA LEU A 327 22.31 -7.91 3.31
C LEU A 327 21.84 -9.36 3.48
N GLU A 328 20.53 -9.58 3.48
CA GLU A 328 19.96 -10.93 3.58
C GLU A 328 20.13 -11.66 2.23
N LYS A 329 20.67 -12.88 2.30
CA LYS A 329 20.99 -13.66 1.08
C LYS A 329 19.78 -14.41 0.51
N ASN A 330 18.87 -14.85 1.37
CA ASN A 330 17.86 -15.87 1.03
C ASN A 330 16.44 -15.47 1.46
N ALA A 331 16.14 -14.20 1.76
CA ALA A 331 14.79 -13.72 2.08
C ALA A 331 14.00 -14.56 3.13
N THR A 332 14.66 -15.36 3.96
CA THR A 332 14.04 -16.27 4.93
C THR A 332 13.32 -15.48 6.00
N GLU A 333 13.98 -14.48 6.59
CA GLU A 333 13.44 -13.72 7.73
C GLU A 333 12.20 -12.91 7.32
N VAL A 334 12.23 -12.29 6.14
CA VAL A 334 11.05 -11.59 5.61
C VAL A 334 9.92 -12.56 5.26
N LEU A 335 10.22 -13.74 4.73
CA LEU A 335 9.21 -14.74 4.39
C LEU A 335 8.55 -15.38 5.61
N ASP A 336 9.22 -15.41 6.75
CA ASP A 336 8.63 -15.89 8.01
C ASP A 336 7.45 -15.03 8.45
N LYS A 337 7.41 -13.74 8.06
CA LYS A 337 6.27 -12.84 8.33
C LYS A 337 4.97 -13.33 7.70
N VAL A 338 5.06 -14.02 6.56
CA VAL A 338 3.93 -14.60 5.82
C VAL A 338 3.99 -16.13 5.80
N GLY A 339 4.83 -16.74 6.64
CA GLY A 339 5.03 -18.19 6.76
C GLY A 339 4.03 -18.84 7.72
N ASP A 340 4.32 -20.06 8.20
CA ASP A 340 3.40 -20.85 9.00
C ASP A 340 3.01 -20.17 10.32
N ARG A 341 3.94 -19.43 10.93
CA ARG A 341 3.73 -18.67 12.18
C ARG A 341 3.39 -17.19 11.95
N GLY A 342 3.31 -16.77 10.69
CA GLY A 342 3.02 -15.40 10.31
C GLY A 342 1.54 -15.06 10.36
N ILE A 343 1.19 -13.85 10.79
CA ILE A 343 -0.18 -13.32 10.74
C ILE A 343 -0.45 -12.48 9.48
N TYR A 344 0.58 -12.23 8.66
CA TYR A 344 0.45 -11.41 7.46
C TYR A 344 -0.08 -12.24 6.28
N LEU A 345 -1.01 -11.63 5.54
CA LEU A 345 -1.68 -12.21 4.38
C LEU A 345 -0.75 -12.31 3.16
N GLY A 346 0.14 -11.34 3.01
CA GLY A 346 1.12 -11.20 1.93
C GLY A 346 1.97 -9.96 2.11
N PHE A 347 2.56 -9.49 1.01
CA PHE A 347 3.46 -8.34 1.03
C PHE A 347 2.86 -7.10 0.35
N LYS A 348 3.01 -5.95 1.01
CA LYS A 348 2.86 -4.63 0.38
C LYS A 348 4.22 -4.21 -0.13
N MET A 349 4.29 -3.68 -1.35
CA MET A 349 5.46 -2.98 -1.87
C MET A 349 5.07 -1.58 -2.31
N TYR A 350 6.06 -0.69 -2.34
CA TYR A 350 5.88 0.66 -2.85
C TYR A 350 7.15 1.10 -3.58
N THR A 351 7.35 0.59 -4.80
CA THR A 351 8.56 0.85 -5.59
C THR A 351 8.85 2.33 -5.87
N ALA A 352 7.81 3.18 -5.88
CA ALA A 352 8.00 4.63 -5.96
C ALA A 352 8.76 5.22 -4.76
N GLN A 353 8.96 4.49 -3.66
CA GLN A 353 9.83 4.88 -2.55
C GLN A 353 11.32 4.70 -2.86
N GLY A 354 11.68 4.34 -4.10
CA GLY A 354 13.04 4.48 -4.60
C GLY A 354 13.79 3.17 -4.82
N HIS A 355 13.09 2.08 -5.10
CA HIS A 355 13.69 0.85 -5.62
C HIS A 355 12.87 0.32 -6.80
N ARG A 356 13.51 -0.33 -7.78
CA ARG A 356 12.77 -0.90 -8.92
C ARG A 356 12.08 -2.21 -8.55
N PRO A 357 11.06 -2.65 -9.31
CA PRO A 357 10.51 -4.01 -9.16
C PRO A 357 11.58 -5.07 -9.41
N TRP A 358 12.39 -4.88 -10.46
CA TRP A 358 13.58 -5.70 -10.73
C TRP A 358 14.81 -4.82 -10.64
N ASP A 359 15.49 -4.88 -9.49
CA ASP A 359 16.61 -3.98 -9.18
C ASP A 359 17.91 -4.77 -8.99
N PRO A 360 18.90 -4.66 -9.90
CA PRO A 360 20.15 -5.40 -9.77
C PRO A 360 20.96 -4.99 -8.53
N ARG A 361 20.66 -3.83 -7.94
CA ARG A 361 21.30 -3.33 -6.72
C ARG A 361 20.83 -4.08 -5.46
N LEU A 362 19.74 -4.85 -5.56
CA LEU A 362 19.11 -5.54 -4.45
C LEU A 362 18.96 -7.03 -4.76
N PRO A 363 20.06 -7.83 -4.65
CA PRO A 363 20.08 -9.23 -5.04
C PRO A 363 19.01 -10.11 -4.36
N ILE A 364 18.56 -9.72 -3.17
CA ILE A 364 17.48 -10.41 -2.42
C ILE A 364 16.17 -10.55 -3.22
N LEU A 365 15.86 -9.60 -4.12
CA LEU A 365 14.62 -9.58 -4.89
C LEU A 365 14.41 -10.88 -5.69
N LYS A 366 15.48 -11.45 -6.23
CA LYS A 366 15.42 -12.70 -7.01
C LYS A 366 14.82 -13.84 -6.20
N ASP A 367 15.36 -14.09 -5.01
CA ASP A 367 14.91 -15.20 -4.16
C ASP A 367 13.54 -14.90 -3.53
N PHE A 368 13.31 -13.64 -3.15
CA PHE A 368 12.02 -13.16 -2.65
C PHE A 368 10.88 -13.45 -3.63
N TYR A 369 10.98 -12.99 -4.89
CA TYR A 369 9.92 -13.21 -5.88
C TYR A 369 9.75 -14.68 -6.24
N ALA A 370 10.84 -15.43 -6.34
CA ALA A 370 10.79 -16.86 -6.65
C ALA A 370 10.03 -17.63 -5.57
N LYS A 371 10.30 -17.34 -4.29
CA LYS A 371 9.59 -17.95 -3.17
C LYS A 371 8.14 -17.48 -3.07
N CYS A 372 7.85 -16.23 -3.40
CA CYS A 372 6.47 -15.74 -3.51
C CYS A 372 5.69 -16.47 -4.61
N CYS A 373 6.30 -16.72 -5.78
CA CYS A 373 5.67 -17.51 -6.85
C CYS A 373 5.37 -18.94 -6.42
N LEU A 374 6.37 -19.64 -5.85
CA LEU A 374 6.25 -21.04 -5.43
C LEU A 374 5.19 -21.24 -4.34
N ARG A 375 5.09 -20.29 -3.41
CA ARG A 375 4.16 -20.35 -2.27
C ARG A 375 2.84 -19.64 -2.54
N GLY A 376 2.66 -19.07 -3.73
CA GLY A 376 1.52 -18.22 -4.08
C GLY A 376 1.29 -17.09 -3.08
N ILE A 377 2.34 -16.39 -2.65
CA ILE A 377 2.21 -15.27 -1.71
C ILE A 377 1.78 -14.03 -2.50
N PRO A 378 0.66 -13.37 -2.14
CA PRO A 378 0.19 -12.19 -2.85
C PRO A 378 1.07 -10.98 -2.54
N ILE A 379 1.36 -10.19 -3.58
CA ILE A 379 2.05 -8.91 -3.51
C ILE A 379 1.12 -7.83 -4.03
N LEU A 380 0.91 -6.78 -3.24
CA LEU A 380 0.22 -5.58 -3.69
C LEU A 380 1.24 -4.45 -3.78
N ASN A 381 1.36 -3.84 -4.96
CA ASN A 381 2.24 -2.68 -5.18
C ASN A 381 1.43 -1.45 -5.57
N HIS A 382 1.76 -0.31 -4.98
CA HIS A 382 1.15 0.96 -5.37
C HIS A 382 1.59 1.38 -6.79
N CYS A 383 0.64 1.52 -7.73
CA CYS A 383 0.92 1.74 -9.16
C CYS A 383 0.18 2.97 -9.71
N THR A 384 0.59 4.15 -9.27
CA THR A 384 0.02 5.45 -9.67
C THR A 384 1.13 6.45 -10.00
N PRO A 385 0.91 7.40 -10.94
CA PRO A 385 1.87 8.46 -11.24
C PRO A 385 2.12 9.42 -10.09
N LYS A 386 1.14 9.56 -9.19
CA LYS A 386 1.20 10.40 -7.98
C LYS A 386 1.38 9.51 -6.75
N GLY A 387 1.73 10.09 -5.62
CA GLY A 387 1.80 9.39 -4.34
C GLY A 387 3.13 9.58 -3.63
N ALA A 388 3.39 8.71 -2.67
CA ALA A 388 4.49 8.75 -1.72
C ALA A 388 5.84 8.36 -2.33
N ALA A 389 6.35 9.16 -3.27
CA ALA A 389 7.64 8.92 -3.90
C ALA A 389 8.83 9.27 -2.98
N ALA A 390 9.99 8.67 -3.22
CA ALA A 390 11.26 9.04 -2.59
C ALA A 390 11.48 10.56 -2.65
N TYR A 391 11.90 11.17 -1.55
CA TYR A 391 12.06 12.63 -1.47
C TYR A 391 13.22 13.11 -2.37
N GLU A 392 14.23 12.26 -2.60
CA GLU A 392 15.35 12.48 -3.54
C GLU A 392 15.08 11.97 -4.97
N ARG A 393 13.83 11.77 -5.39
CA ARG A 393 13.50 11.13 -6.68
C ARG A 393 14.23 11.71 -7.91
N ASP A 394 14.53 13.01 -7.90
CA ASP A 394 15.17 13.70 -9.01
C ASP A 394 16.69 13.46 -9.03
N GLU A 395 17.27 13.11 -7.88
CA GLU A 395 18.68 12.83 -7.68
C GLU A 395 19.04 11.40 -8.09
N TYR A 396 18.07 10.49 -8.15
CA TYR A 396 18.22 9.12 -8.71
C TYR A 396 18.77 9.10 -10.14
N PHE A 397 18.64 10.21 -10.87
CA PHE A 397 19.21 10.38 -12.21
C PHE A 397 20.75 10.48 -12.17
N GLY A 398 21.30 11.14 -11.14
CA GLY A 398 22.74 11.32 -10.94
C GLY A 398 23.37 10.30 -9.99
N PHE A 399 22.55 9.53 -9.27
CA PHE A 399 23.01 8.44 -8.40
C PHE A 399 23.71 7.35 -9.20
N GLU A 400 24.81 6.79 -8.69
CA GLU A 400 25.50 5.63 -9.26
C GLU A 400 25.74 4.58 -8.16
N HIS A 401 25.31 3.34 -8.44
CA HIS A 401 25.55 2.20 -7.55
C HIS A 401 26.66 1.29 -8.11
N PRO A 402 27.51 0.65 -7.29
CA PRO A 402 28.55 -0.26 -7.78
C PRO A 402 28.04 -1.43 -8.66
N LEU A 403 26.77 -1.80 -8.50
CA LEU A 403 26.09 -2.82 -9.33
C LEU A 403 25.33 -2.26 -10.53
N ASP A 404 25.40 -0.96 -10.82
CA ASP A 404 24.78 -0.40 -12.02
C ASP A 404 25.47 -0.98 -13.27
N GLY A 405 24.67 -1.62 -14.12
CA GLY A 405 25.12 -2.14 -15.41
C GLY A 405 25.13 -1.08 -16.51
N GLU A 406 25.54 -1.48 -17.71
CA GLU A 406 25.53 -0.60 -18.89
C GLU A 406 24.12 -0.10 -19.22
N ASN A 407 23.10 -0.95 -19.06
CA ASN A 407 21.71 -0.57 -19.28
C ASN A 407 21.23 0.48 -18.28
N ASP A 408 21.63 0.38 -17.00
CA ASP A 408 21.31 1.38 -15.98
C ASP A 408 21.88 2.76 -16.33
N ARG A 409 23.13 2.78 -16.77
CA ARG A 409 23.82 4.01 -17.19
C ARG A 409 23.17 4.62 -18.43
N LYS A 410 22.79 3.80 -19.42
CA LYS A 410 22.09 4.27 -20.63
C LYS A 410 20.69 4.82 -20.34
N GLN A 411 19.91 4.16 -19.49
CA GLN A 411 18.56 4.62 -19.10
C GLN A 411 18.61 6.02 -18.46
N LYS A 412 19.69 6.31 -17.72
CA LYS A 412 19.97 7.64 -17.13
C LYS A 412 20.45 8.66 -18.16
N GLN A 413 20.90 8.29 -19.37
CA GLN A 413 21.36 9.26 -20.37
C GLN A 413 20.24 9.74 -21.32
N ASP A 414 19.24 8.88 -21.60
CA ASP A 414 18.31 9.13 -22.70
C ASP A 414 17.16 10.11 -22.38
N LYS A 415 16.61 10.12 -21.16
CA LYS A 415 15.41 10.93 -20.83
C LYS A 415 15.28 11.25 -19.33
N ARG A 416 15.78 12.42 -18.91
CA ARG A 416 15.66 12.92 -17.53
C ARG A 416 14.20 13.02 -17.05
N SER A 417 13.30 13.52 -17.90
CA SER A 417 11.87 13.58 -17.60
C SER A 417 11.23 12.18 -17.61
N GLY A 418 10.66 11.77 -16.48
CA GLY A 418 9.88 10.55 -16.34
C GLY A 418 10.71 9.26 -16.16
N TYR A 419 12.02 9.36 -15.93
CA TYR A 419 12.87 8.20 -15.59
C TYR A 419 12.29 7.44 -14.39
N PHE A 420 12.03 8.15 -13.29
CA PHE A 420 11.51 7.56 -12.07
C PHE A 420 10.17 6.85 -12.29
N SER A 421 9.20 7.54 -12.90
CA SER A 421 7.89 6.97 -13.21
C SER A 421 7.98 5.73 -14.11
N ARG A 422 8.86 5.73 -15.13
CA ARG A 422 9.02 4.60 -16.06
C ARG A 422 9.65 3.37 -15.41
N HIS A 423 10.72 3.55 -14.63
CA HIS A 423 11.55 2.42 -14.18
C HIS A 423 11.23 1.93 -12.75
N PHE A 424 10.47 2.72 -11.97
CA PHE A 424 10.16 2.38 -10.58
C PHE A 424 8.66 2.05 -10.41
N ALA A 425 7.77 2.90 -10.90
CA ALA A 425 6.34 2.82 -10.53
C ALA A 425 5.42 2.21 -11.61
N SER A 426 5.74 2.41 -12.90
CA SER A 426 4.81 2.07 -14.00
C SER A 426 4.54 0.56 -14.13
N PRO A 427 3.41 0.15 -14.74
CA PRO A 427 3.15 -1.26 -15.08
C PRO A 427 4.27 -1.88 -15.93
N GLN A 428 4.86 -1.10 -16.82
CA GLN A 428 5.97 -1.55 -17.67
C GLN A 428 7.24 -1.91 -16.87
N ALA A 429 7.50 -1.26 -15.74
CA ALA A 429 8.61 -1.64 -14.86
C ALA A 429 8.38 -3.03 -14.24
N TRP A 430 7.13 -3.35 -13.92
CA TRP A 430 6.73 -4.67 -13.42
C TRP A 430 6.73 -5.72 -14.52
N LYS A 431 6.42 -5.35 -15.76
CA LYS A 431 6.49 -6.26 -16.91
C LYS A 431 7.90 -6.85 -17.09
N GLU A 432 8.95 -6.06 -16.88
CA GLU A 432 10.35 -6.53 -16.93
C GLU A 432 10.61 -7.65 -15.93
N LEU A 433 10.12 -7.51 -14.69
CA LEU A 433 10.15 -8.57 -13.69
C LEU A 433 9.35 -9.81 -14.14
N LEU A 434 8.08 -9.59 -14.52
CA LEU A 434 7.15 -10.68 -14.81
C LEU A 434 7.57 -11.53 -16.01
N ASP A 435 8.21 -10.94 -17.01
CA ASP A 435 8.74 -11.66 -18.17
C ASP A 435 10.01 -12.47 -17.84
N GLY A 436 10.60 -12.21 -16.67
CA GLY A 436 11.77 -12.92 -16.17
C GLY A 436 11.48 -14.20 -15.41
N GLY A 437 12.51 -14.65 -14.69
CA GLY A 437 12.45 -15.82 -13.82
C GLY A 437 13.73 -15.99 -13.04
N ALA A 438 13.73 -16.97 -12.13
CA ALA A 438 14.88 -17.28 -11.30
C ALA A 438 15.18 -18.78 -11.29
N GLU A 439 16.46 -19.11 -11.44
CA GLU A 439 16.98 -20.42 -11.09
C GLU A 439 17.19 -20.52 -9.58
N LEU A 440 16.53 -21.49 -8.95
CA LEU A 440 16.69 -21.86 -7.54
C LEU A 440 17.34 -23.25 -7.40
N VAL A 441 17.83 -23.56 -6.19
CA VAL A 441 18.44 -24.85 -5.82
C VAL A 441 19.60 -25.23 -6.76
N ASP A 442 20.62 -24.36 -6.83
CA ASP A 442 21.81 -24.54 -7.67
C ASP A 442 21.51 -24.82 -9.17
N GLY A 443 20.44 -24.23 -9.72
CA GLY A 443 20.08 -24.37 -11.13
C GLY A 443 19.20 -25.58 -11.46
N ARG A 444 18.61 -26.24 -10.46
CA ARG A 444 17.74 -27.41 -10.68
C ARG A 444 16.27 -27.08 -10.87
N MET A 445 15.86 -25.86 -10.55
CA MET A 445 14.46 -25.43 -10.65
C MET A 445 14.36 -24.01 -11.19
N HIS A 446 13.80 -23.88 -12.39
CA HIS A 446 13.41 -22.60 -12.96
C HIS A 446 12.04 -22.17 -12.43
N VAL A 447 11.96 -20.97 -11.88
CA VAL A 447 10.69 -20.34 -11.44
C VAL A 447 10.38 -19.17 -12.36
N SER A 448 9.32 -19.30 -13.16
CA SER A 448 8.80 -18.19 -13.96
C SER A 448 8.05 -17.19 -13.09
N PHE A 449 8.39 -15.90 -13.23
CA PHE A 449 7.72 -14.82 -12.49
C PHE A 449 6.36 -14.44 -13.08
N LYS A 450 5.98 -14.96 -14.24
CA LYS A 450 4.62 -14.80 -14.80
C LYS A 450 3.52 -15.31 -13.88
N ASN A 451 3.85 -16.26 -12.99
CA ASN A 451 2.92 -16.83 -12.01
C ASN A 451 2.82 -16.02 -10.71
N LEU A 452 3.50 -14.88 -10.58
CA LEU A 452 3.44 -14.04 -9.39
C LEU A 452 2.02 -13.51 -9.17
N TYR A 453 1.50 -13.67 -7.95
CA TYR A 453 0.25 -13.04 -7.53
C TYR A 453 0.53 -11.57 -7.25
N LEU A 454 0.24 -10.71 -8.22
CA LEU A 454 0.56 -9.29 -8.18
C LEU A 454 -0.69 -8.43 -8.36
N CYS A 455 -0.93 -7.50 -7.46
CA CYS A 455 -1.88 -6.40 -7.65
C CYS A 455 -1.11 -5.10 -7.94
N LEU A 456 -1.36 -4.50 -9.10
CA LEU A 456 -0.93 -3.13 -9.42
C LEU A 456 -2.06 -2.16 -9.02
N ALA A 457 -1.95 -1.59 -7.83
CA ALA A 457 -3.03 -0.86 -7.18
C ALA A 457 -3.46 0.41 -7.91
N HIS A 458 -4.70 0.86 -7.64
CA HIS A 458 -5.35 2.08 -8.16
C HIS A 458 -5.59 2.11 -9.66
N PHE A 459 -5.34 1.02 -10.37
CA PHE A 459 -5.63 0.88 -11.80
C PHE A 459 -5.09 2.03 -12.66
N GLY A 460 -3.88 2.50 -12.32
CA GLY A 460 -3.16 3.58 -12.99
C GLY A 460 -3.42 4.98 -12.43
N GLY A 461 -4.51 5.23 -11.70
CA GLY A 461 -4.78 6.56 -11.14
C GLY A 461 -5.50 7.54 -12.08
N PRO A 462 -6.17 8.58 -11.54
CA PRO A 462 -6.98 9.53 -12.30
C PRO A 462 -6.13 10.67 -12.90
N THR A 463 -5.15 10.32 -13.74
CA THR A 463 -4.29 11.29 -14.45
C THR A 463 -4.09 10.86 -15.90
N ASP A 464 -3.65 11.74 -16.80
CA ASP A 464 -3.38 11.36 -18.21
C ASP A 464 -2.35 10.22 -18.31
N LEU A 465 -1.25 10.32 -17.56
CA LEU A 465 -0.26 9.24 -17.48
C LEU A 465 -0.85 7.97 -16.83
N GLY A 466 -1.76 8.16 -15.88
CA GLY A 466 -2.46 7.06 -15.22
C GLY A 466 -3.41 6.31 -16.15
N MET A 467 -4.09 7.01 -17.05
CA MET A 467 -4.93 6.41 -18.10
C MET A 467 -4.08 5.64 -19.13
N GLU A 468 -2.85 6.08 -19.39
CA GLU A 468 -1.90 5.29 -20.19
C GLU A 468 -1.45 4.03 -19.44
N TRP A 469 -1.19 4.11 -18.13
CA TRP A 469 -0.88 2.93 -17.31
C TRP A 469 -2.08 1.98 -17.19
N ASN A 470 -3.30 2.51 -17.14
CA ASN A 470 -4.53 1.74 -17.20
C ASN A 470 -4.58 0.85 -18.44
N ARG A 471 -4.29 1.42 -19.62
CA ARG A 471 -4.19 0.68 -20.89
C ARG A 471 -3.14 -0.43 -20.82
N GLN A 472 -1.96 -0.15 -20.26
CA GLN A 472 -0.90 -1.16 -20.10
C GLN A 472 -1.33 -2.32 -19.20
N ILE A 473 -1.99 -2.02 -18.07
CA ILE A 473 -2.52 -3.06 -17.15
C ILE A 473 -3.55 -3.92 -17.87
N ILE A 474 -4.47 -3.31 -18.64
CA ILE A 474 -5.47 -4.04 -19.43
C ILE A 474 -4.79 -4.96 -20.44
N GLU A 475 -3.81 -4.46 -21.21
CA GLU A 475 -3.07 -5.25 -22.20
C GLU A 475 -2.33 -6.43 -21.55
N MET A 476 -1.70 -6.21 -20.40
CA MET A 476 -1.04 -7.26 -19.63
C MET A 476 -2.05 -8.33 -19.19
N ILE A 477 -3.20 -7.95 -18.63
CA ILE A 477 -4.23 -8.90 -18.19
C ILE A 477 -4.84 -9.66 -19.38
N GLU A 478 -5.20 -8.96 -20.46
CA GLU A 478 -5.89 -9.55 -21.61
C GLU A 478 -4.99 -10.45 -22.46
N SER A 479 -3.66 -10.24 -22.41
CA SER A 479 -2.69 -11.14 -23.06
C SER A 479 -2.79 -12.58 -22.53
N GLY A 480 -3.24 -12.77 -21.28
CA GLY A 480 -3.27 -14.06 -20.61
C GLY A 480 -1.90 -14.57 -20.16
N GLU A 481 -0.82 -13.83 -20.42
CA GLU A 481 0.55 -14.23 -20.03
C GLU A 481 0.79 -14.14 -18.52
N TYR A 482 0.06 -13.28 -17.81
CA TYR A 482 0.20 -13.05 -16.37
C TYR A 482 -1.10 -13.48 -15.66
N PRO A 483 -1.34 -14.79 -15.46
CA PRO A 483 -2.64 -15.32 -15.01
C PRO A 483 -3.08 -14.79 -13.63
N ASN A 484 -2.12 -14.38 -12.81
CA ASN A 484 -2.30 -13.91 -11.43
C ASN A 484 -2.05 -12.39 -11.27
N LEU A 485 -2.12 -11.62 -12.36
CA LEU A 485 -2.08 -10.16 -12.34
C LEU A 485 -3.47 -9.56 -12.08
N TYR A 486 -3.56 -8.71 -11.07
CA TYR A 486 -4.75 -7.99 -10.63
C TYR A 486 -4.47 -6.48 -10.55
N THR A 487 -5.54 -5.72 -10.35
CA THR A 487 -5.51 -4.30 -10.02
C THR A 487 -6.64 -3.98 -9.05
N ASP A 488 -6.59 -2.84 -8.38
CA ASP A 488 -7.66 -2.38 -7.49
C ASP A 488 -8.11 -0.96 -7.86
N ILE A 489 -9.35 -0.61 -7.50
CA ILE A 489 -9.93 0.70 -7.85
C ILE A 489 -9.58 1.80 -6.83
N SER A 490 -9.67 1.51 -5.53
CA SER A 490 -9.17 2.34 -4.42
C SER A 490 -9.35 3.86 -4.60
N SER A 491 -8.41 4.68 -4.15
CA SER A 491 -8.49 6.14 -4.28
C SER A 491 -8.70 6.67 -5.71
N SER A 492 -8.44 5.90 -6.77
CA SER A 492 -8.81 6.31 -8.14
C SER A 492 -10.32 6.37 -8.34
N PHE A 493 -11.05 5.46 -7.71
CA PHE A 493 -12.50 5.44 -7.78
C PHE A 493 -13.15 6.58 -7.02
N ALA A 494 -12.38 7.35 -6.24
CA ALA A 494 -12.84 8.61 -5.68
C ALA A 494 -13.03 9.68 -6.76
N ASP A 495 -12.28 9.65 -7.86
CA ASP A 495 -12.44 10.60 -8.96
C ASP A 495 -13.64 10.27 -9.86
N SER A 496 -14.50 11.28 -10.11
CA SER A 496 -15.71 11.09 -10.92
C SER A 496 -15.42 10.87 -12.40
N GLY A 497 -14.36 11.49 -12.94
CA GLY A 497 -13.92 11.30 -14.32
C GLY A 497 -13.42 9.88 -14.55
N PHE A 498 -12.64 9.36 -13.61
CA PHE A 498 -12.17 7.99 -13.58
C PHE A 498 -13.32 6.99 -13.55
N ARG A 499 -14.32 7.17 -12.65
CA ARG A 499 -15.52 6.32 -12.62
C ARG A 499 -16.23 6.29 -13.97
N LYS A 500 -16.44 7.45 -14.60
CA LYS A 500 -17.07 7.54 -15.92
C LYS A 500 -16.30 6.76 -16.99
N ASN A 501 -14.97 6.88 -17.02
CA ASN A 501 -14.11 6.15 -17.94
C ASN A 501 -14.14 4.64 -17.65
N PHE A 502 -14.13 4.25 -16.36
CA PHE A 502 -14.15 2.87 -15.92
C PHE A 502 -15.37 2.11 -16.45
N LYS A 503 -16.57 2.71 -16.44
CA LYS A 503 -17.78 2.10 -17.02
C LYS A 503 -17.63 1.76 -18.52
N ALA A 504 -16.93 2.61 -19.28
CA ALA A 504 -16.65 2.35 -20.69
C ALA A 504 -15.60 1.24 -20.86
N ILE A 505 -14.57 1.24 -20.02
CA ILE A 505 -13.50 0.22 -20.01
C ILE A 505 -14.08 -1.17 -19.72
N ILE A 506 -14.86 -1.33 -18.66
CA ILE A 506 -15.41 -2.63 -18.25
C ILE A 506 -16.32 -3.25 -19.32
N ARG A 507 -17.04 -2.42 -20.07
CA ARG A 507 -17.88 -2.89 -21.18
C ARG A 507 -17.07 -3.35 -22.39
N LYS A 508 -15.91 -2.73 -22.62
CA LYS A 508 -15.03 -3.04 -23.76
C LYS A 508 -14.10 -4.23 -23.47
N HIS A 509 -13.73 -4.41 -22.22
CA HIS A 509 -12.74 -5.38 -21.76
C HIS A 509 -13.36 -6.34 -20.74
N PRO A 510 -14.19 -7.32 -21.14
CA PRO A 510 -14.89 -8.18 -20.19
C PRO A 510 -13.94 -9.02 -19.32
N LYS A 511 -12.78 -9.42 -19.85
CA LYS A 511 -11.78 -10.25 -19.13
C LYS A 511 -11.21 -9.60 -17.87
N ILE A 512 -11.17 -8.26 -17.78
CA ILE A 512 -10.60 -7.59 -16.62
C ILE A 512 -11.54 -7.59 -15.41
N LYS A 513 -12.84 -7.87 -15.59
CA LYS A 513 -13.82 -7.97 -14.49
C LYS A 513 -13.38 -8.98 -13.42
N ASP A 514 -12.72 -10.07 -13.83
CA ASP A 514 -12.23 -11.12 -12.93
C ASP A 514 -10.86 -10.81 -12.31
N ARG A 515 -10.34 -9.59 -12.51
CA ARG A 515 -9.00 -9.16 -12.08
C ARG A 515 -8.98 -7.81 -11.36
N ILE A 516 -10.15 -7.26 -11.05
CA ILE A 516 -10.28 -6.00 -10.32
C ILE A 516 -10.71 -6.27 -8.88
N LEU A 517 -10.03 -5.64 -7.93
CA LEU A 517 -10.34 -5.69 -6.52
C LEU A 517 -11.01 -4.38 -6.09
N PHE A 518 -11.96 -4.48 -5.16
CA PHE A 518 -12.45 -3.33 -4.42
C PHE A 518 -11.42 -2.93 -3.35
N GLY A 519 -11.19 -1.63 -3.23
CA GLY A 519 -10.35 -1.04 -2.18
C GLY A 519 -10.87 0.35 -1.84
N THR A 520 -10.60 0.81 -0.63
CA THR A 520 -11.02 2.15 -0.17
C THR A 520 -9.87 3.14 -0.13
N ASP A 521 -8.64 2.67 0.08
CA ASP A 521 -7.47 3.49 0.44
C ASP A 521 -7.83 4.40 1.65
N TRP A 522 -8.44 3.78 2.68
CA TRP A 522 -9.10 4.50 3.78
C TRP A 522 -8.20 5.50 4.49
N TYR A 523 -8.88 6.56 4.94
CA TYR A 523 -8.48 7.92 5.29
C TYR A 523 -7.71 8.69 4.22
N MET A 524 -6.81 8.06 3.45
CA MET A 524 -6.07 8.75 2.38
C MET A 524 -7.02 9.28 1.30
N THR A 525 -8.01 8.49 0.90
CA THR A 525 -9.08 8.93 -0.02
C THR A 525 -9.84 10.14 0.51
N PHE A 526 -10.12 10.19 1.82
CA PHE A 526 -10.94 11.24 2.44
C PHE A 526 -10.19 12.52 2.72
N VAL A 527 -8.86 12.44 2.72
CA VAL A 527 -7.97 13.58 2.88
C VAL A 527 -7.58 14.18 1.53
N TYR A 528 -7.26 13.35 0.52
CA TYR A 528 -6.57 13.83 -0.69
C TYR A 528 -7.40 13.77 -1.97
N SER A 529 -8.50 13.02 -2.02
CA SER A 529 -9.19 12.73 -3.29
C SER A 529 -10.53 13.46 -3.40
N PHE A 530 -10.58 14.51 -4.23
CA PHE A 530 -11.86 15.13 -4.61
C PHE A 530 -12.72 14.17 -5.45
N PRO A 531 -14.05 14.07 -5.23
CA PRO A 531 -14.90 14.86 -4.33
C PRO A 531 -15.14 14.18 -2.97
N PHE A 532 -14.32 13.20 -2.57
CA PHE A 532 -14.43 12.49 -1.28
C PHE A 532 -13.69 13.18 -0.14
N VAL A 533 -13.09 14.34 -0.40
CA VAL A 533 -12.58 15.25 0.63
C VAL A 533 -13.67 15.56 1.65
N GLY A 534 -13.42 15.22 2.93
CA GLY A 534 -14.36 15.42 4.04
C GLY A 534 -15.55 14.47 4.06
N LYS A 535 -15.56 13.44 3.19
CA LYS A 535 -16.51 12.32 3.24
C LYS A 535 -15.93 11.19 4.10
N ASN A 536 -16.74 10.19 4.41
CA ASN A 536 -16.34 9.06 5.25
C ASN A 536 -16.44 7.71 4.51
N LEU A 537 -16.13 6.62 5.22
CA LEU A 537 -16.20 5.26 4.67
C LEU A 537 -17.59 4.90 4.12
N TRP A 538 -18.65 5.39 4.75
CA TRP A 538 -20.03 5.16 4.33
C TRP A 538 -20.28 5.71 2.93
N ASP A 539 -19.93 6.98 2.71
CA ASP A 539 -20.15 7.65 1.45
C ASP A 539 -19.42 6.92 0.32
N TYR A 540 -18.17 6.53 0.54
CA TYR A 540 -17.38 5.84 -0.48
C TYR A 540 -17.92 4.46 -0.83
N CYS A 541 -18.26 3.65 0.18
CA CYS A 541 -18.83 2.32 -0.04
C CYS A 541 -20.18 2.39 -0.76
N THR A 542 -21.08 3.26 -0.31
CA THR A 542 -22.44 3.39 -0.87
C THR A 542 -22.42 3.98 -2.28
N GLU A 543 -21.62 5.01 -2.54
CA GLU A 543 -21.47 5.58 -3.88
C GLU A 543 -20.81 4.61 -4.86
N THR A 544 -19.79 3.87 -4.42
CA THR A 544 -19.12 2.88 -5.26
C THR A 544 -20.06 1.73 -5.62
N LYS A 545 -20.77 1.16 -4.64
CA LYS A 545 -21.74 0.10 -4.89
C LYS A 545 -22.84 0.57 -5.84
N LYS A 546 -23.47 1.71 -5.54
CA LYS A 546 -24.53 2.30 -6.39
C LYS A 546 -24.04 2.54 -7.81
N PHE A 547 -22.81 3.03 -7.98
CA PHE A 547 -22.23 3.26 -9.29
C PHE A 547 -22.04 1.97 -10.10
N LEU A 548 -21.56 0.90 -9.46
CA LEU A 548 -21.37 -0.40 -10.12
C LEU A 548 -22.73 -1.04 -10.47
N ASP A 549 -23.67 -1.02 -9.52
CA ASP A 549 -25.01 -1.59 -9.68
C ASP A 549 -25.84 -0.90 -10.77
N ASP A 550 -25.59 0.40 -11.03
CA ASP A 550 -26.25 1.15 -12.11
C ASP A 550 -26.03 0.55 -13.51
N PHE A 551 -25.00 -0.28 -13.69
CA PHE A 551 -24.76 -0.90 -14.99
C PHE A 551 -24.42 -2.37 -15.00
N ASP A 552 -23.96 -2.94 -13.89
CA ASP A 552 -23.69 -4.38 -13.77
C ASP A 552 -23.62 -4.77 -12.28
N THR A 553 -24.73 -5.32 -11.77
CA THR A 553 -24.87 -5.75 -10.37
C THR A 553 -23.96 -6.92 -9.98
N SER A 554 -23.34 -7.60 -10.95
CA SER A 554 -22.37 -8.67 -10.67
C SER A 554 -20.99 -8.14 -10.27
N LEU A 555 -20.68 -6.88 -10.58
CA LEU A 555 -19.35 -6.31 -10.34
C LEU A 555 -19.05 -6.12 -8.86
N TRP A 556 -20.04 -5.73 -8.05
CA TRP A 556 -19.85 -5.57 -6.61
C TRP A 556 -19.36 -6.87 -5.95
N PRO A 557 -20.10 -8.00 -6.01
CA PRO A 557 -19.62 -9.26 -5.44
C PRO A 557 -18.33 -9.78 -6.11
N ALA A 558 -18.13 -9.52 -7.41
CA ALA A 558 -16.86 -9.84 -8.07
C ALA A 558 -15.67 -9.12 -7.43
N PHE A 559 -15.79 -7.81 -7.22
CA PHE A 559 -14.69 -6.97 -6.74
C PHE A 559 -14.50 -7.07 -5.22
N THR A 560 -15.56 -7.32 -4.45
CA THR A 560 -15.51 -7.38 -2.99
C THR A 560 -15.39 -8.78 -2.43
N MET A 561 -15.62 -9.85 -3.21
CA MET A 561 -15.60 -11.21 -2.69
C MET A 561 -14.81 -12.15 -3.59
N TYR A 562 -15.21 -12.32 -4.85
CA TYR A 562 -14.65 -13.37 -5.71
C TYR A 562 -13.18 -13.11 -6.07
N ASN A 563 -12.86 -11.91 -6.52
CA ASN A 563 -11.50 -11.56 -6.93
C ASN A 563 -10.55 -11.46 -5.72
N PRO A 564 -10.92 -10.80 -4.60
CA PRO A 564 -10.08 -10.79 -3.40
C PRO A 564 -9.83 -12.20 -2.85
N TYR A 565 -10.86 -13.06 -2.82
CA TYR A 565 -10.70 -14.44 -2.37
C TYR A 565 -9.62 -15.18 -3.18
N ARG A 566 -9.68 -15.07 -4.51
CA ARG A 566 -8.73 -15.71 -5.44
C ARG A 566 -7.33 -15.09 -5.35
N PHE A 567 -7.24 -13.77 -5.30
CA PHE A 567 -5.96 -13.06 -5.26
C PHE A 567 -5.21 -13.35 -3.96
N TYR A 568 -5.88 -13.21 -2.83
CA TYR A 568 -5.28 -13.46 -1.51
C TYR A 568 -5.18 -14.94 -1.14
N GLN A 569 -5.80 -15.84 -1.91
CA GLN A 569 -5.90 -17.26 -1.61
C GLN A 569 -6.42 -17.50 -0.19
N LEU A 570 -7.54 -16.84 0.13
CA LEU A 570 -8.11 -16.84 1.48
C LEU A 570 -8.38 -18.25 1.99
N GLU A 571 -8.72 -19.19 1.10
CA GLU A 571 -8.94 -20.59 1.42
C GLU A 571 -7.72 -21.31 2.02
N LYS A 572 -6.52 -20.86 1.64
CA LYS A 572 -5.25 -21.45 2.11
C LYS A 572 -4.70 -20.73 3.33
N ARG A 573 -5.10 -19.47 3.57
CA ARG A 573 -4.40 -18.58 4.50
C ARG A 573 -5.22 -18.22 5.74
N ILE A 574 -6.55 -18.16 5.63
CA ILE A 574 -7.36 -17.53 6.68
C ILE A 574 -7.35 -18.30 8.00
N GLU A 575 -7.40 -19.64 7.96
CA GLU A 575 -7.34 -20.47 9.17
C GLU A 575 -6.00 -20.31 9.88
N ARG A 576 -4.89 -20.33 9.13
CA ARG A 576 -3.56 -20.08 9.69
C ARG A 576 -3.48 -18.71 10.37
N ILE A 577 -3.98 -17.66 9.72
CA ILE A 577 -3.99 -16.31 10.30
C ILE A 577 -4.82 -16.29 11.59
N ALA A 578 -6.01 -16.90 11.57
CA ALA A 578 -6.89 -16.97 12.74
C ALA A 578 -6.22 -17.67 13.93
N GLU A 579 -5.63 -18.85 13.72
CA GLU A 579 -4.95 -19.58 14.79
C GLU A 579 -3.70 -18.85 15.29
N ASN A 580 -2.93 -18.21 14.41
CA ASN A 580 -1.77 -17.41 14.82
C ASN A 580 -2.18 -16.17 15.63
N ILE A 581 -3.33 -15.54 15.32
CA ILE A 581 -3.88 -14.45 16.14
C ILE A 581 -4.27 -14.95 17.54
N ILE A 582 -4.94 -16.10 17.62
CA ILE A 582 -5.32 -16.73 18.90
C ILE A 582 -4.06 -17.06 19.72
N GLU A 583 -3.04 -17.65 19.08
CA GLU A 583 -1.77 -17.98 19.73
C GLU A 583 -1.03 -16.72 20.21
N MET A 584 -0.94 -15.70 19.38
CA MET A 584 -0.28 -14.45 19.73
C MET A 584 -0.97 -13.76 20.91
N ARG A 585 -2.31 -13.77 20.95
CA ARG A 585 -3.08 -13.26 22.10
C ARG A 585 -2.85 -14.04 23.39
N ALA A 586 -2.55 -15.33 23.29
CA ALA A 586 -2.32 -16.19 24.45
C ALA A 586 -0.87 -16.15 24.96
N LYS A 587 0.11 -15.91 24.08
CA LYS A 587 1.54 -16.11 24.38
C LYS A 587 2.42 -14.87 24.30
N ASP A 588 2.09 -13.87 23.49
CA ASP A 588 2.93 -12.67 23.39
C ASP A 588 2.74 -11.79 24.63
N GLU A 589 3.80 -11.66 25.42
CA GLU A 589 3.79 -10.89 26.68
C GLU A 589 3.38 -9.44 26.45
N ARG A 590 3.86 -8.81 25.37
CA ARG A 590 3.56 -7.40 25.05
C ARG A 590 2.08 -7.19 24.74
N ILE A 591 1.43 -8.18 24.11
CA ILE A 591 0.00 -8.13 23.83
C ILE A 591 -0.79 -8.33 25.13
N ARG A 592 -0.35 -9.24 26.00
CA ARG A 592 -1.00 -9.54 27.29
C ARG A 592 -0.91 -8.40 28.31
N GLU A 593 0.09 -7.53 28.19
CA GLU A 593 0.19 -6.31 29.01
C GLU A 593 -0.98 -5.34 28.77
N VAL A 594 -1.56 -5.35 27.57
CA VAL A 594 -2.58 -4.38 27.15
C VAL A 594 -3.94 -5.00 26.87
N LEU A 595 -4.00 -6.32 26.66
CA LEU A 595 -5.21 -7.01 26.27
C LEU A 595 -5.32 -8.41 26.89
N GLU A 596 -6.48 -8.68 27.49
CA GLU A 596 -6.77 -9.98 28.12
C GLU A 596 -6.77 -11.13 27.11
N PRO A 597 -6.36 -12.35 27.51
CA PRO A 597 -6.51 -13.55 26.68
C PRO A 597 -7.96 -13.76 26.23
N PHE A 598 -8.14 -14.32 25.04
CA PHE A 598 -9.47 -14.69 24.56
C PHE A 598 -10.13 -15.73 25.47
N ILE A 599 -11.42 -15.53 25.75
CA ILE A 599 -12.22 -16.60 26.35
C ILE A 599 -12.60 -17.62 25.28
N ARG A 600 -13.15 -18.76 25.70
CA ARG A 600 -13.53 -19.85 24.79
C ARG A 600 -14.48 -19.39 23.68
N ASP A 601 -15.48 -18.57 24.00
CA ASP A 601 -16.49 -18.10 23.05
C ASP A 601 -15.89 -17.17 21.97
N ASP A 602 -14.89 -16.36 22.33
CA ASP A 602 -14.14 -15.54 21.37
C ASP A 602 -13.39 -16.44 20.37
N ILE A 603 -12.69 -17.47 20.87
CA ILE A 603 -11.94 -18.43 20.03
C ILE A 603 -12.88 -19.17 19.08
N GLU A 604 -14.04 -19.64 19.58
CA GLU A 604 -15.05 -20.30 18.77
C GLU A 604 -15.62 -19.36 17.69
N THR A 605 -15.82 -18.08 18.03
CA THR A 605 -16.27 -17.04 17.08
C THR A 605 -15.23 -16.79 15.99
N ILE A 606 -13.96 -16.61 16.35
CA ILE A 606 -12.85 -16.39 15.39
C ILE A 606 -12.75 -17.56 14.42
N ARG A 607 -12.78 -18.80 14.93
CA ARG A 607 -12.74 -20.02 14.09
C ARG A 607 -13.94 -20.13 13.17
N LYS A 608 -15.14 -19.77 13.65
CA LYS A 608 -16.36 -19.74 12.85
C LYS A 608 -16.25 -18.71 11.73
N GLU A 609 -15.78 -17.50 12.01
CA GLU A 609 -15.55 -16.47 10.99
C GLU A 609 -14.50 -16.90 9.95
N ALA A 610 -13.39 -17.51 10.38
CA ALA A 610 -12.39 -18.06 9.49
C ALA A 610 -12.98 -19.14 8.56
N ALA A 611 -13.84 -20.02 9.09
CA ALA A 611 -14.53 -21.04 8.30
C ALA A 611 -15.50 -20.43 7.27
N TRP A 612 -16.24 -19.37 7.64
CA TRP A 612 -17.08 -18.62 6.70
C TRP A 612 -16.27 -17.99 5.57
N ILE A 613 -15.16 -17.31 5.91
CA ILE A 613 -14.27 -16.71 4.91
C ILE A 613 -13.69 -17.78 4.00
N LYS A 614 -13.23 -18.91 4.55
CA LYS A 614 -12.68 -20.04 3.78
C LYS A 614 -13.72 -20.67 2.85
N ALA A 615 -15.00 -20.66 3.22
CA ALA A 615 -16.08 -21.24 2.42
C ALA A 615 -16.71 -20.25 1.43
N ALA A 616 -16.41 -18.94 1.54
CA ALA A 616 -17.12 -17.87 0.85
C ALA A 616 -17.22 -18.03 -0.68
N ASN A 617 -16.23 -18.70 -1.31
CA ASN A 617 -16.17 -18.89 -2.75
C ASN A 617 -16.41 -20.35 -3.21
N GLN A 618 -16.68 -21.29 -2.30
CA GLN A 618 -16.84 -22.71 -2.65
C GLN A 618 -18.05 -22.99 -3.56
N GLY A 619 -19.10 -22.16 -3.48
CA GLY A 619 -20.26 -22.24 -4.37
C GLY A 619 -20.07 -21.58 -5.74
N HIS A 620 -18.99 -20.80 -5.92
CA HIS A 620 -18.67 -20.07 -7.15
C HIS A 620 -17.56 -20.80 -7.92
N VAL A 621 -17.73 -22.11 -8.11
CA VAL A 621 -16.91 -22.86 -9.06
C VAL A 621 -17.37 -22.43 -10.44
N ILE A 622 -16.63 -21.51 -11.07
CA ILE A 622 -16.76 -21.24 -12.49
C ILE A 622 -16.38 -22.55 -13.19
N TYR A 623 -17.36 -23.28 -13.70
CA TYR A 623 -17.11 -24.31 -14.70
C TYR A 623 -16.53 -23.58 -15.90
N LYS A 624 -15.20 -23.60 -16.03
CA LYS A 624 -14.57 -23.27 -17.30
C LYS A 624 -15.00 -24.38 -18.25
N GLU A 625 -15.98 -24.10 -19.09
CA GLU A 625 -16.16 -24.89 -20.30
C GLU A 625 -14.86 -24.76 -21.08
N THR A 626 -14.05 -25.81 -21.05
CA THR A 626 -13.02 -26.01 -22.07
C THR A 626 -13.72 -26.05 -23.42
N PRO A 627 -13.18 -25.38 -24.47
CA PRO A 627 -13.78 -25.33 -25.79
C PRO A 627 -14.15 -26.70 -26.38
#